data_AF-A0A023AYM4-F1
#
_entry.id   AF-A0A023AYM4-F1
#
_cell.length_a   1.000
_cell.length_b   1.000
_cell.length_c   1.000
_cell.angle_alpha   90.00
_cell.angle_beta   90.00
_cell.angle_gamma   90.00
#
_symmetry.space_group_name_H-M   'P 1'
#
loop_
_entity.id
_entity.type
_entity.pdbx_description
1 polymer ?
#
loop_
_entity_poly.entity_id
_entity_poly.type
_entity_poly.pdbx_seq_one_letter_code
_entity_poly.pdbx_strand_id
1 'polypeptide(L)'
;MNVLPESWFAWQAESVPDWATDSGCPSSLRSPAAVAYWAYYLDTKDSFTPEQRLWHLSVLARWSPGHALIHAFSDMKEHFQSIRDDREDQSTQDLQQALNFWLCKDNGGTLEQVVTKEFNDAAAQLKAIRNDATNSAMKPYESLLGKWCISTGWEESKSYHDYYHLQCPMYRDQIVSTYFSDLVCWPVEEGTKRFPVASFNSFAFDRPRDIWLRYAVRLEEQFVRRLVDLLIDHQAIGTGLTRDTIIKNLRHQKSFRFSASQNTFNQLYNQALNEKIKQVSIERGFDRAWKLGCAAITTMYDISAVANAPVVAQLKGLENPAAPSSF
;
A
#
# COMPACT_ATOMS: atom_id res chain seq x y z
N MET A 1 21.92 11.00 -17.41
CA MET A 1 21.84 11.82 -16.18
C MET A 1 20.56 11.42 -15.47
N ASN A 2 20.65 10.80 -14.29
CA ASN A 2 19.49 10.53 -13.45
C ASN A 2 19.15 11.82 -12.71
N VAL A 3 18.02 12.44 -13.05
CA VAL A 3 17.54 13.72 -12.50
C VAL A 3 16.66 13.50 -11.26
N LEU A 4 16.59 12.26 -10.76
CA LEU A 4 15.90 11.95 -9.52
C LEU A 4 16.88 12.11 -8.35
N PRO A 5 16.53 12.86 -7.29
CA PRO A 5 17.36 12.95 -6.09
C PRO A 5 17.71 11.53 -5.58
N GLU A 6 18.92 11.35 -5.03
CA GLU A 6 19.31 10.11 -4.35
C GLU A 6 18.20 9.76 -3.36
N SER A 7 17.43 8.76 -3.73
CA SER A 7 16.14 8.53 -3.09
C SER A 7 16.35 8.11 -1.65
N TRP A 8 15.39 8.36 -0.77
CA TRP A 8 15.38 7.75 0.57
C TRP A 8 15.51 6.22 0.54
N PHE A 9 15.25 5.57 -0.61
CA PHE A 9 15.54 4.14 -0.83
C PHE A 9 17.04 3.80 -0.89
N ALA A 10 17.94 4.79 -0.94
CA ALA A 10 19.39 4.59 -0.82
C ALA A 10 19.82 4.40 0.64
N TRP A 11 18.98 4.74 1.62
CA TRP A 11 19.24 4.38 3.01
C TRP A 11 19.04 2.88 3.18
N GLN A 12 20.14 2.15 3.31
CA GLN A 12 20.14 0.75 3.70
C GLN A 12 19.94 0.68 5.22
N ALA A 13 18.93 -0.05 5.66
CA ALA A 13 18.80 -0.35 7.08
C ALA A 13 20.06 -1.07 7.57
N GLU A 14 20.57 -0.65 8.73
CA GLU A 14 21.77 -1.26 9.36
C GLU A 14 21.59 -2.77 9.60
N SER A 15 20.35 -3.23 9.67
CA SER A 15 19.97 -4.64 9.53
C SER A 15 18.63 -4.76 8.81
N VAL A 16 18.60 -5.53 7.73
CA VAL A 16 17.35 -6.02 7.14
C VAL A 16 16.97 -7.27 7.96
N PRO A 17 15.71 -7.40 8.42
CA PRO A 17 15.31 -8.59 9.16
C PRO A 17 15.55 -9.86 8.34
N ASP A 18 16.02 -10.94 8.97
CA ASP A 18 16.35 -12.23 8.31
C ASP A 18 15.18 -12.83 7.50
N TRP A 19 13.95 -12.41 7.78
CA TRP A 19 12.76 -12.87 7.08
C TRP A 19 12.49 -12.11 5.76
N ALA A 20 13.06 -10.92 5.58
CA ALA A 20 12.84 -10.05 4.43
C ALA A 20 13.83 -10.35 3.29
N THR A 21 13.39 -10.15 2.05
CA THR A 21 14.24 -10.35 0.86
C THR A 21 15.12 -9.12 0.62
N ASP A 22 16.39 -9.31 0.23
CA ASP A 22 17.34 -8.23 -0.10
C ASP A 22 16.88 -7.30 -1.23
N SER A 23 15.90 -7.70 -2.04
CA SER A 23 15.32 -6.82 -3.07
C SER A 23 14.35 -5.84 -2.43
N GLY A 24 14.88 -4.66 -2.09
CA GLY A 24 14.13 -3.49 -1.64
C GLY A 24 12.90 -3.17 -2.50
N CYS A 25 11.90 -2.59 -1.83
CA CYS A 25 10.60 -2.14 -2.29
C CYS A 25 10.26 -2.37 -3.79
N PRO A 26 9.26 -3.21 -4.11
CA PRO A 26 8.88 -3.45 -5.50
C PRO A 26 8.38 -2.16 -6.15
N SER A 27 9.14 -1.69 -7.12
CA SER A 27 8.98 -0.45 -7.89
C SER A 27 7.83 -0.47 -8.91
N SER A 28 6.86 -1.37 -8.76
CA SER A 28 5.94 -1.70 -9.86
C SER A 28 4.49 -1.84 -9.43
N LEU A 29 3.81 -0.69 -9.32
CA LEU A 29 2.40 -0.60 -9.69
C LEU A 29 2.17 0.63 -10.57
N ARG A 30 2.57 0.51 -11.83
CA ARG A 30 2.24 1.50 -12.87
C ARG A 30 0.87 1.15 -13.46
N SER A 31 -0.22 1.50 -12.77
CA SER A 31 -1.50 1.54 -13.47
C SER A 31 -1.47 2.72 -14.46
N PRO A 32 -2.04 2.60 -15.67
CA PRO A 32 -2.10 3.71 -16.61
C PRO A 32 -2.73 4.97 -16.00
N ALA A 33 -3.74 4.78 -15.13
CA ALA A 33 -4.36 5.86 -14.37
C ALA A 33 -3.38 6.54 -13.40
N ALA A 34 -2.57 5.77 -12.67
CA ALA A 34 -1.55 6.32 -11.77
C ALA A 34 -0.48 7.10 -12.56
N VAL A 35 -0.05 6.59 -13.72
CA VAL A 35 0.92 7.27 -14.60
C VAL A 35 0.33 8.58 -15.14
N ALA A 36 -0.90 8.56 -15.64
CA ALA A 36 -1.57 9.76 -16.14
C ALA A 36 -1.74 10.81 -15.03
N TYR A 37 -2.14 10.40 -13.82
CA TYR A 37 -2.31 11.31 -12.70
C TYR A 37 -0.97 11.90 -12.22
N TRP A 38 0.10 11.11 -12.20
CA TRP A 38 1.46 11.62 -11.93
C TRP A 38 1.91 12.63 -12.98
N ALA A 39 1.68 12.34 -14.26
CA ALA A 39 2.03 13.26 -15.35
C ALA A 39 1.29 14.60 -15.20
N TYR A 40 -0.03 14.55 -14.95
CA TYR A 40 -0.82 15.75 -14.66
C TYR A 40 -0.26 16.53 -13.48
N TYR A 41 -0.05 15.87 -12.33
CA TYR A 41 0.48 16.50 -11.13
C TYR A 41 1.82 17.21 -11.39
N LEU A 42 2.77 16.53 -12.04
CA LEU A 42 4.10 17.07 -12.28
C LEU A 42 4.10 18.25 -13.26
N ASP A 43 3.17 18.28 -14.22
CA ASP A 43 3.00 19.36 -15.19
C ASP A 43 2.38 20.61 -14.56
N THR A 44 1.44 20.43 -13.62
CA THR A 44 0.64 21.53 -13.07
C THR A 44 1.03 21.95 -11.66
N LYS A 45 1.89 21.21 -10.95
CA LYS A 45 2.19 21.44 -9.51
C LYS A 45 2.63 22.86 -9.17
N ASP A 46 3.33 23.55 -10.06
CA ASP A 46 3.86 24.89 -9.78
C ASP A 46 2.74 25.95 -9.74
N SER A 47 1.60 25.66 -10.37
CA SER A 47 0.39 26.49 -10.31
C SER A 47 -0.51 26.19 -9.11
N PHE A 48 -0.25 25.10 -8.38
CA PHE A 48 -1.05 24.68 -7.24
C PHE A 48 -0.65 25.41 -5.96
N THR A 49 -1.64 25.72 -5.12
CA THR A 49 -1.38 26.09 -3.73
C THR A 49 -0.79 24.89 -2.96
N PRO A 50 -0.07 25.11 -1.85
CA PRO A 50 0.45 24.00 -1.02
C PRO A 50 -0.61 22.97 -0.62
N GLU A 51 -1.83 23.43 -0.31
CA GLU A 51 -2.97 22.58 0.05
C GLU A 51 -3.41 21.69 -1.11
N GLN A 52 -3.50 22.27 -2.32
CA GLN A 52 -3.82 21.51 -3.53
C GLN A 52 -2.73 20.47 -3.81
N ARG A 53 -1.45 20.80 -3.64
CA ARG A 53 -0.34 19.84 -3.82
C ARG A 53 -0.49 18.65 -2.87
N LEU A 54 -0.64 18.90 -1.57
CA LEU A 54 -0.82 17.84 -0.56
C LEU A 54 -2.05 16.97 -0.85
N TRP A 55 -3.13 17.56 -1.34
CA TRP A 55 -4.32 16.81 -1.75
C TRP A 55 -4.04 15.90 -2.96
N HIS A 56 -3.42 16.42 -4.02
CA HIS A 56 -3.08 15.59 -5.18
C HIS A 56 -2.10 14.46 -4.78
N LEU A 57 -1.17 14.75 -3.87
CA LEU A 57 -0.25 13.77 -3.32
C LEU A 57 -0.96 12.70 -2.47
N SER A 58 -2.04 13.03 -1.75
CA SER A 58 -2.81 12.02 -1.00
C SER A 58 -3.59 11.08 -1.91
N VAL A 59 -4.07 11.59 -3.05
CA VAL A 59 -4.64 10.76 -4.10
C VAL A 59 -3.55 9.85 -4.70
N LEU A 60 -2.39 10.41 -5.04
CA LEU A 60 -1.24 9.67 -5.59
C LEU A 60 -0.67 8.62 -4.63
N ALA A 61 -0.71 8.88 -3.32
CA ALA A 61 -0.27 7.97 -2.27
C ALA A 61 -1.07 6.66 -2.23
N ARG A 62 -2.24 6.59 -2.90
CA ARG A 62 -3.00 5.35 -3.08
C ARG A 62 -2.30 4.35 -3.99
N TRP A 63 -1.44 4.83 -4.90
CA TRP A 63 -0.69 3.99 -5.84
C TRP A 63 0.81 4.01 -5.57
N SER A 64 1.36 5.12 -5.09
CA SER A 64 2.80 5.33 -4.91
C SER A 64 3.09 6.13 -3.63
N PRO A 65 2.75 5.59 -2.45
CA PRO A 65 2.89 6.26 -1.14
C PRO A 65 4.31 6.80 -0.87
N GLY A 66 5.36 6.05 -1.17
CA GLY A 66 6.75 6.51 -0.97
C GLY A 66 7.13 7.70 -1.86
N HIS A 67 6.70 7.71 -3.11
CA HIS A 67 6.92 8.85 -4.01
C HIS A 67 6.12 10.07 -3.55
N ALA A 68 4.85 9.86 -3.16
CA ALA A 68 4.01 10.93 -2.64
C ALA A 68 4.63 11.58 -1.40
N LEU A 69 5.22 10.77 -0.51
CA LEU A 69 5.92 11.26 0.67
C LEU A 69 7.15 12.10 0.32
N ILE A 70 7.99 11.65 -0.60
CA ILE A 70 9.18 12.40 -1.06
C ILE A 70 8.75 13.77 -1.61
N HIS A 71 7.69 13.82 -2.42
CA HIS A 71 7.18 15.07 -2.95
C HIS A 71 6.57 15.96 -1.86
N ALA A 72 5.75 15.40 -0.97
CA ALA A 72 5.16 16.15 0.15
C ALA A 72 6.25 16.79 1.03
N PHE A 73 7.34 16.05 1.24
CA PHE A 73 8.48 16.52 2.00
C PHE A 73 9.28 17.61 1.29
N SER A 74 9.48 17.47 -0.03
CA SER A 74 10.12 18.50 -0.85
C SER A 74 9.32 19.79 -0.85
N ASP A 75 8.00 19.70 -1.03
CA ASP A 75 7.09 20.84 -0.93
C ASP A 75 7.22 21.48 0.47
N MET A 76 7.24 20.66 1.54
CA MET A 76 7.44 21.14 2.91
C MET A 76 8.72 21.93 3.08
N LYS A 77 9.81 21.50 2.44
CA LYS A 77 11.08 22.22 2.47
C LYS A 77 11.01 23.59 1.82
N GLU A 78 10.33 23.68 0.68
CA GLU A 78 10.19 24.94 -0.07
C GLU A 78 9.35 25.96 0.70
N HIS A 79 8.30 25.51 1.39
CA HIS A 79 7.33 26.39 2.05
C HIS A 79 7.51 26.50 3.57
N PHE A 80 8.57 25.91 4.14
CA PHE A 80 8.76 25.80 5.59
C PHE A 80 8.75 27.16 6.32
N GLN A 81 9.29 28.20 5.70
CA GLN A 81 9.41 29.52 6.32
C GLN A 81 8.07 30.25 6.45
N SER A 82 7.16 30.09 5.50
CA SER A 82 5.82 30.73 5.56
C SER A 82 4.89 30.07 6.59
N ILE A 83 5.22 28.85 7.03
CA ILE A 83 4.44 28.08 8.02
C ILE A 83 4.77 28.50 9.47
N ARG A 84 5.86 29.26 9.70
CA ARG A 84 6.33 29.59 11.05
C ARG A 84 5.45 30.60 11.82
N ASP A 85 4.76 31.50 11.14
CA ASP A 85 4.39 32.77 11.80
C ASP A 85 3.01 32.83 12.51
N ASP A 86 2.05 31.92 12.27
CA ASP A 86 0.64 32.24 12.63
C ASP A 86 -0.24 31.15 13.30
N ARG A 87 0.28 30.09 13.95
CA ARG A 87 -0.61 28.98 14.38
C ARG A 87 -0.44 28.49 15.83
N GLU A 88 -1.55 28.55 16.56
CA GLU A 88 -1.81 27.94 17.88
C GLU A 88 -1.61 26.41 17.88
N ASP A 89 -1.49 25.85 19.09
CA ASP A 89 -1.38 24.40 19.32
C ASP A 89 -2.46 23.62 18.55
N GLN A 90 -2.02 22.75 17.64
CA GLN A 90 -2.92 21.91 16.84
C GLN A 90 -3.72 20.96 17.73
N SER A 91 -5.03 20.91 17.49
CA SER A 91 -5.92 20.09 18.29
C SER A 91 -5.76 18.61 17.93
N THR A 92 -6.07 17.71 18.87
CA THR A 92 -6.14 16.27 18.62
C THR A 92 -7.15 15.92 17.51
N GLN A 93 -8.13 16.80 17.27
CA GLN A 93 -9.12 16.65 16.21
C GLN A 93 -8.52 16.86 14.82
N ASP A 94 -7.67 17.88 14.65
CA ASP A 94 -6.95 18.12 13.40
C ASP A 94 -6.09 16.91 13.07
N LEU A 95 -5.34 16.44 14.07
CA LEU A 95 -4.47 15.28 13.99
C LEU A 95 -5.21 14.02 13.50
N GLN A 96 -6.39 13.74 14.05
CA GLN A 96 -7.26 12.65 13.59
C GLN A 96 -7.73 12.86 12.14
N GLN A 97 -7.98 14.11 11.73
CA GLN A 97 -8.38 14.44 10.36
C GLN A 97 -7.27 14.22 9.34
N ALA A 98 -6.00 14.53 9.63
CA ALA A 98 -4.87 14.18 8.76
C ALA A 98 -4.73 12.66 8.61
N LEU A 99 -4.81 11.93 9.74
CA LEU A 99 -4.76 10.46 9.69
C LEU A 99 -5.88 9.91 8.83
N ASN A 100 -7.11 10.40 8.98
CA ASN A 100 -8.24 9.98 8.15
C ASN A 100 -8.04 10.30 6.68
N PHE A 101 -7.45 11.46 6.37
CA PHE A 101 -7.18 11.91 5.00
C PHE A 101 -6.17 11.02 4.27
N TRP A 102 -5.08 10.61 4.94
CA TRP A 102 -4.01 9.83 4.32
C TRP A 102 -4.19 8.32 4.47
N LEU A 103 -4.69 7.86 5.61
CA LEU A 103 -4.90 6.45 5.89
C LEU A 103 -6.24 5.94 5.39
N CYS A 104 -7.11 6.80 4.83
CA CYS A 104 -8.42 6.43 4.28
C CYS A 104 -9.23 5.55 5.25
N LYS A 105 -9.38 6.01 6.50
CA LYS A 105 -9.88 5.17 7.60
C LYS A 105 -11.33 4.70 7.37
N ASP A 106 -11.54 3.40 7.48
CA ASP A 106 -12.84 2.80 7.82
C ASP A 106 -12.91 2.67 9.35
N ASN A 107 -14.07 3.00 9.92
CA ASN A 107 -14.29 3.11 11.36
C ASN A 107 -14.11 1.76 12.07
N GLY A 108 -13.00 1.55 12.78
CA GLY A 108 -12.93 0.57 13.88
C GLY A 108 -11.65 -0.27 13.95
N GLY A 109 -10.83 -0.05 15.00
CA GLY A 109 -9.81 -1.03 15.41
C GLY A 109 -8.73 -0.50 16.36
N THR A 110 -8.32 -1.34 17.32
CA THR A 110 -7.27 -1.17 18.36
C THR A 110 -5.88 -0.79 17.85
N LEU A 111 -5.62 -0.95 16.55
CA LEU A 111 -4.43 -0.45 15.85
C LEU A 111 -4.30 1.09 15.91
N GLU A 112 -5.36 1.78 16.34
CA GLU A 112 -5.43 3.21 16.58
C GLU A 112 -4.48 3.67 17.70
N GLN A 113 -4.25 2.89 18.77
CA GLN A 113 -3.42 3.36 19.90
C GLN A 113 -1.91 3.38 19.60
N VAL A 114 -1.39 2.33 18.97
CA VAL A 114 0.03 2.23 18.59
C VAL A 114 0.37 3.28 17.54
N VAL A 115 -0.50 3.43 16.53
CA VAL A 115 -0.34 4.46 15.50
C VAL A 115 -0.48 5.87 16.05
N THR A 116 -1.38 6.10 17.02
CA THR A 116 -1.48 7.41 17.67
C THR A 116 -0.19 7.73 18.43
N LYS A 117 0.43 6.75 19.10
CA LYS A 117 1.72 6.96 19.79
C LYS A 117 2.85 7.27 18.82
N GLU A 118 3.08 6.43 17.82
CA GLU A 118 4.18 6.62 16.86
C GLU A 118 4.03 7.90 16.03
N PHE A 119 2.80 8.24 15.69
CA PHE A 119 2.47 9.50 15.04
C PHE A 119 2.63 10.71 15.96
N ASN A 120 2.23 10.61 17.23
CA ASN A 120 2.46 11.66 18.22
C ASN A 120 3.96 11.86 18.47
N ASP A 121 4.76 10.81 18.47
CA ASP A 121 6.22 10.89 18.60
C ASP A 121 6.84 11.59 17.38
N ALA A 122 6.39 11.26 16.17
CA ALA A 122 6.79 11.95 14.94
C ALA A 122 6.35 13.43 14.95
N ALA A 123 5.10 13.71 15.32
CA ALA A 123 4.56 15.06 15.42
C ALA A 123 5.25 15.89 16.52
N ALA A 124 5.59 15.29 17.65
CA ALA A 124 6.31 15.95 18.75
C ALA A 124 7.75 16.31 18.33
N GLN A 125 8.45 15.40 17.65
CA GLN A 125 9.77 15.69 17.08
C GLN A 125 9.70 16.82 16.05
N LEU A 126 8.69 16.78 15.17
CA LEU A 126 8.42 17.82 14.19
C LEU A 126 8.15 19.19 14.83
N LYS A 127 7.36 19.21 15.91
CA LYS A 127 7.04 20.42 16.66
C LYS A 127 8.27 20.99 17.39
N ALA A 128 9.07 20.13 18.02
CA ALA A 128 10.32 20.54 18.68
C ALA A 128 11.30 21.18 17.70
N ILE A 129 11.44 20.59 16.50
CA ILE A 129 12.29 21.10 15.43
C ILE A 129 11.78 22.42 14.85
N ARG A 130 10.46 22.56 14.65
CA ARG A 130 9.83 23.83 14.22
C ARG A 130 10.21 24.99 15.14
N ASN A 131 10.24 24.73 16.44
CA ASN A 131 10.51 25.71 17.48
C ASN A 131 12.01 26.04 17.65
N ASP A 132 12.92 25.24 17.07
CA ASP A 132 14.35 25.52 17.10
C ASP A 132 14.73 26.53 15.99
N ALA A 133 15.15 27.73 16.37
CA ALA A 133 15.24 28.91 15.51
C ALA A 133 16.26 28.80 14.33
N THR A 134 17.03 27.71 14.22
CA THR A 134 18.14 27.60 13.26
C THR A 134 17.80 26.79 12.00
N ASN A 135 18.11 27.35 10.82
CA ASN A 135 18.01 26.67 9.51
C ASN A 135 18.87 25.39 9.40
N SER A 136 19.74 25.09 10.38
CA SER A 136 20.55 23.87 10.40
C SER A 136 19.75 22.61 10.77
N ALA A 137 18.52 22.76 11.29
CA ALA A 137 17.67 21.65 11.75
C ALA A 137 17.01 20.83 10.60
N MET A 138 17.05 21.31 9.36
CA MET A 138 16.37 20.69 8.20
C MET A 138 17.01 19.36 7.73
N LYS A 139 18.34 19.26 7.79
CA LYS A 139 19.07 18.03 7.43
C LYS A 139 18.88 16.92 8.48
N PRO A 140 18.99 17.21 9.79
CA PRO A 140 18.60 16.26 10.84
C PRO A 140 17.16 15.78 10.66
N TYR A 141 16.24 16.66 10.27
CA TYR A 141 14.84 16.34 10.08
C TYR A 141 14.58 15.30 8.98
N GLU A 142 15.16 15.47 7.79
CA GLU A 142 15.05 14.48 6.72
C GLU A 142 15.60 13.11 7.15
N SER A 143 16.74 13.11 7.82
CA SER A 143 17.32 11.88 8.33
C SER A 143 16.42 11.22 9.40
N LEU A 144 15.81 12.00 10.29
CA LEU A 144 14.97 11.48 11.37
C LEU A 144 13.65 10.92 10.83
N LEU A 145 12.94 11.67 9.97
CA LEU A 145 11.70 11.19 9.37
C LEU A 145 11.95 9.97 8.48
N GLY A 146 13.03 9.96 7.72
CA GLY A 146 13.43 8.80 6.91
C GLY A 146 13.70 7.56 7.77
N LYS A 147 14.52 7.69 8.83
CA LYS A 147 14.80 6.61 9.79
C LYS A 147 13.52 6.09 10.45
N TRP A 148 12.66 7.00 10.88
CA TRP A 148 11.38 6.65 11.50
C TRP A 148 10.47 5.89 10.52
N CYS A 149 10.27 6.38 9.29
CA CYS A 149 9.45 5.70 8.28
C CYS A 149 9.97 4.28 8.00
N ILE A 150 11.28 4.09 7.99
CA ILE A 150 11.88 2.78 7.73
C ILE A 150 11.69 1.86 8.94
N SER A 151 11.91 2.35 10.16
CA SER A 151 11.68 1.59 11.40
C SER A 151 10.22 1.14 11.50
N THR A 152 9.27 2.09 11.42
CA THR A 152 7.82 1.81 11.44
C THR A 152 7.43 0.88 10.29
N GLY A 153 8.00 1.08 9.10
CA GLY A 153 7.78 0.22 7.94
C GLY A 153 8.12 -1.24 8.26
N TRP A 154 9.27 -1.49 8.87
CA TRP A 154 9.68 -2.85 9.26
C TRP A 154 8.84 -3.45 10.38
N GLU A 155 8.51 -2.67 11.42
CA GLU A 155 7.68 -3.12 12.54
C GLU A 155 6.28 -3.53 12.07
N GLU A 156 5.63 -2.69 11.28
CA GLU A 156 4.32 -2.98 10.67
C GLU A 156 4.41 -4.17 9.72
N SER A 157 5.46 -4.25 8.91
CA SER A 157 5.65 -5.39 8.00
C SER A 157 5.80 -6.70 8.77
N LYS A 158 6.50 -6.71 9.90
CA LYS A 158 6.60 -7.90 10.76
C LYS A 158 5.23 -8.29 11.32
N SER A 159 4.46 -7.32 11.81
CA SER A 159 3.10 -7.56 12.32
C SER A 159 2.20 -8.18 11.24
N TYR A 160 2.22 -7.65 10.01
CA TYR A 160 1.46 -8.23 8.90
C TYR A 160 1.97 -9.61 8.50
N HIS A 161 3.28 -9.82 8.48
CA HIS A 161 3.88 -11.12 8.18
C HIS A 161 3.37 -12.18 9.15
N ASP A 162 3.45 -11.92 10.45
CA ASP A 162 3.03 -12.85 11.49
C ASP A 162 1.52 -13.12 11.40
N TYR A 163 0.71 -12.08 11.16
CA TYR A 163 -0.72 -12.21 10.94
C TYR A 163 -1.05 -13.10 9.74
N TYR A 164 -0.47 -12.82 8.56
CA TYR A 164 -0.77 -13.60 7.36
C TYR A 164 -0.22 -15.01 7.43
N HIS A 165 0.95 -15.21 8.05
CA HIS A 165 1.54 -16.53 8.22
C HIS A 165 0.66 -17.45 9.07
N LEU A 166 -0.02 -16.90 10.07
CA LEU A 166 -0.99 -17.63 10.89
C LEU A 166 -2.31 -17.88 10.15
N GLN A 167 -2.81 -16.89 9.42
CA GLN A 167 -4.17 -16.93 8.83
C GLN A 167 -4.23 -17.68 7.50
N CYS A 168 -3.29 -17.46 6.59
CA CYS A 168 -3.38 -17.98 5.22
C CYS A 168 -3.43 -19.52 5.11
N PRO A 169 -2.72 -20.30 5.96
CA PRO A 169 -2.85 -21.75 5.94
C PRO A 169 -4.28 -22.25 6.20
N MET A 170 -5.08 -21.51 6.98
CA MET A 170 -6.46 -21.86 7.30
C MET A 170 -7.40 -21.79 6.08
N TYR A 171 -6.99 -21.06 5.03
CA TYR A 171 -7.79 -20.86 3.82
C TYR A 171 -7.37 -21.77 2.65
N ARG A 172 -6.43 -22.71 2.86
CA ARG A 172 -5.86 -23.54 1.78
C ARG A 172 -6.93 -24.24 0.97
N ASP A 173 -7.80 -25.01 1.62
CA ASP A 173 -8.76 -25.85 0.91
C ASP A 173 -9.81 -24.99 0.17
N GLN A 174 -10.15 -23.83 0.72
CA GLN A 174 -11.03 -22.85 0.06
C GLN A 174 -10.37 -22.22 -1.17
N ILE A 175 -9.07 -21.91 -1.11
CA ILE A 175 -8.30 -21.43 -2.26
C ILE A 175 -8.22 -22.51 -3.34
N VAL A 176 -7.93 -23.76 -2.96
CA VAL A 176 -7.84 -24.88 -3.90
C VAL A 176 -9.19 -25.11 -4.58
N SER A 177 -10.28 -25.16 -3.82
CA SER A 177 -11.65 -25.27 -4.36
C SER A 177 -12.00 -24.10 -5.30
N THR A 178 -11.71 -22.87 -4.90
CA THR A 178 -12.09 -21.66 -5.64
C THR A 178 -11.34 -21.54 -6.97
N TYR A 179 -10.03 -21.80 -6.98
CA TYR A 179 -9.16 -21.47 -8.12
C TYR A 179 -8.63 -22.68 -8.87
N PHE A 180 -8.50 -23.83 -8.21
CA PHE A 180 -7.73 -24.95 -8.73
C PHE A 180 -8.54 -26.23 -8.91
N SER A 181 -9.81 -26.29 -8.48
CA SER A 181 -10.69 -27.47 -8.62
C SER A 181 -10.72 -28.02 -10.05
N ASP A 182 -10.78 -27.13 -11.04
CA ASP A 182 -10.76 -27.47 -12.46
C ASP A 182 -9.36 -27.43 -13.10
N LEU A 183 -8.29 -27.32 -12.31
CA LEU A 183 -6.92 -27.22 -12.81
C LEU A 183 -6.01 -28.33 -12.32
N VAL A 184 -6.45 -29.15 -11.37
CA VAL A 184 -5.66 -30.24 -10.78
C VAL A 184 -6.20 -31.61 -11.22
N CYS A 185 -5.35 -32.64 -11.21
CA CYS A 185 -5.74 -33.99 -11.67
C CYS A 185 -6.26 -34.92 -10.56
N TRP A 186 -6.31 -34.44 -9.32
CA TRP A 186 -6.85 -35.17 -8.16
C TRP A 186 -8.20 -34.58 -7.74
N PRO A 187 -9.07 -35.36 -7.07
CA PRO A 187 -10.35 -34.84 -6.59
C PRO A 187 -10.14 -33.71 -5.57
N VAL A 188 -10.92 -32.64 -5.72
CA VAL A 188 -11.00 -31.52 -4.79
C VAL A 188 -12.42 -31.47 -4.25
N GLU A 189 -12.57 -31.38 -2.93
CA GLU A 189 -13.89 -31.22 -2.32
C GLU A 189 -14.54 -29.91 -2.79
N GLU A 190 -15.79 -29.99 -3.23
CA GLU A 190 -16.54 -28.80 -3.61
C GLU A 190 -16.77 -27.91 -2.39
N GLY A 191 -16.20 -26.71 -2.44
CA GLY A 191 -16.41 -25.66 -1.45
C GLY A 191 -17.14 -24.46 -2.05
N THR A 192 -17.70 -23.62 -1.17
CA THR A 192 -18.30 -22.34 -1.57
C THR A 192 -17.25 -21.44 -2.21
N LYS A 193 -17.32 -21.28 -3.55
CA LYS A 193 -16.44 -20.39 -4.30
C LYS A 193 -16.74 -18.94 -3.92
N ARG A 194 -15.73 -18.22 -3.42
CA ARG A 194 -15.86 -16.82 -3.00
C ARG A 194 -14.59 -16.03 -3.31
N PHE A 195 -14.72 -14.72 -3.43
CA PHE A 195 -13.59 -13.82 -3.65
C PHE A 195 -13.70 -12.53 -2.81
N PRO A 196 -12.60 -12.08 -2.18
CA PRO A 196 -11.40 -12.87 -1.86
C PRO A 196 -11.72 -13.95 -0.82
N VAL A 197 -11.02 -15.08 -0.91
CA VAL A 197 -11.09 -16.19 0.04
C VAL A 197 -10.56 -15.78 1.42
N ALA A 198 -9.49 -14.99 1.48
CA ALA A 198 -8.86 -14.62 2.76
C ALA A 198 -9.59 -13.51 3.55
N SER A 199 -10.81 -13.14 3.16
CA SER A 199 -11.60 -12.06 3.80
C SER A 199 -12.90 -12.59 4.39
N PHE A 200 -13.32 -12.07 5.54
CA PHE A 200 -14.67 -12.30 6.08
C PHE A 200 -15.75 -11.57 5.25
N ASN A 201 -15.38 -10.45 4.63
CA ASN A 201 -16.26 -9.67 3.77
C ASN A 201 -16.11 -10.13 2.31
N SER A 202 -17.22 -10.38 1.63
CA SER A 202 -17.23 -10.60 0.19
C SER A 202 -16.81 -9.33 -0.56
N PHE A 203 -16.17 -9.52 -1.72
CA PHE A 203 -15.87 -8.40 -2.61
C PHE A 203 -17.16 -7.74 -3.09
N ALA A 204 -17.24 -6.41 -2.95
CA ALA A 204 -18.34 -5.62 -3.45
C ALA A 204 -17.80 -4.34 -4.12
N PHE A 205 -18.26 -4.03 -5.34
CA PHE A 205 -17.77 -2.91 -6.14
C PHE A 205 -18.09 -1.54 -5.53
N ASP A 206 -19.09 -1.47 -4.66
CA ASP A 206 -19.50 -0.29 -3.89
C ASP A 206 -18.62 -0.02 -2.66
N ARG A 207 -17.68 -0.93 -2.34
CA ARG A 207 -16.74 -0.80 -1.22
C ARG A 207 -15.28 -0.64 -1.67
N PRO A 208 -14.95 0.23 -2.64
CA PRO A 208 -13.57 0.42 -3.04
C PRO A 208 -12.75 1.07 -1.92
N ARG A 209 -13.37 1.66 -0.88
CA ARG A 209 -12.68 2.26 0.26
C ARG A 209 -12.24 1.24 1.31
N ASP A 210 -12.73 0.00 1.26
CA ASP A 210 -12.32 -1.05 2.19
C ASP A 210 -10.86 -1.44 1.93
N ILE A 211 -9.97 -0.89 2.75
CA ILE A 211 -8.52 -1.10 2.69
C ILE A 211 -8.17 -2.56 2.91
N TRP A 212 -8.87 -3.25 3.82
CA TRP A 212 -8.63 -4.65 4.12
C TRP A 212 -8.98 -5.52 2.92
N LEU A 213 -10.10 -5.23 2.26
CA LEU A 213 -10.49 -5.91 1.03
C LEU A 213 -9.42 -5.77 -0.06
N ARG A 214 -8.88 -4.56 -0.28
CA ARG A 214 -7.82 -4.34 -1.27
C ARG A 214 -6.57 -5.15 -0.98
N TYR A 215 -6.13 -5.22 0.27
CA TYR A 215 -4.95 -6.00 0.62
C TYR A 215 -5.20 -7.51 0.52
N ALA A 216 -6.39 -7.98 0.94
CA ALA A 216 -6.77 -9.38 0.79
C ALA A 216 -6.79 -9.79 -0.69
N VAL A 217 -7.44 -8.99 -1.54
CA VAL A 217 -7.44 -9.20 -3.00
C VAL A 217 -6.02 -9.23 -3.56
N ARG A 218 -5.18 -8.26 -3.18
CA ARG A 218 -3.79 -8.17 -3.68
C ARG A 218 -2.94 -9.37 -3.25
N LEU A 219 -3.03 -9.77 -1.97
CA LEU A 219 -2.31 -10.93 -1.46
C LEU A 219 -2.72 -12.19 -2.22
N GLU A 220 -4.02 -12.39 -2.35
CA GLU A 220 -4.61 -13.56 -3.01
C GLU A 220 -4.25 -13.61 -4.50
N GLU A 221 -4.34 -12.48 -5.22
CA GLU A 221 -3.91 -12.36 -6.62
C GLU A 221 -2.43 -12.71 -6.79
N GLN A 222 -1.54 -12.08 -6.00
CA GLN A 222 -0.10 -12.33 -6.10
C GLN A 222 0.26 -13.78 -5.75
N PHE A 223 -0.40 -14.34 -4.74
CA PHE A 223 -0.24 -15.72 -4.32
C PHE A 223 -0.69 -16.70 -5.41
N VAL A 224 -1.92 -16.58 -5.91
CA VAL A 224 -2.48 -17.48 -6.93
C VAL A 224 -1.64 -17.43 -8.20
N ARG A 225 -1.24 -16.22 -8.64
CA ARG A 225 -0.35 -16.08 -9.80
C ARG A 225 0.98 -16.80 -9.60
N ARG A 226 1.62 -16.62 -8.44
CA ARG A 226 2.89 -17.28 -8.15
C ARG A 226 2.74 -18.80 -8.10
N LEU A 227 1.67 -19.30 -7.52
CA LEU A 227 1.40 -20.74 -7.49
C LEU A 227 1.19 -21.30 -8.90
N VAL A 228 0.45 -20.59 -9.76
CA VAL A 228 0.30 -20.95 -11.18
C VAL A 228 1.65 -20.96 -11.89
N ASP A 229 2.52 -19.97 -11.67
CA ASP A 229 3.87 -19.94 -12.25
C ASP A 229 4.70 -21.16 -11.83
N LEU A 230 4.69 -21.51 -10.53
CA LEU A 230 5.38 -22.69 -10.01
C LEU A 230 4.84 -24.00 -10.60
N LEU A 231 3.52 -24.09 -10.79
CA LEU A 231 2.89 -25.26 -11.43
C LEU A 231 3.26 -25.36 -12.92
N ILE A 232 3.34 -24.22 -13.63
CA ILE A 232 3.82 -24.17 -15.01
C ILE A 232 5.29 -24.65 -15.08
N ASP A 233 6.16 -24.17 -14.19
CA ASP A 233 7.56 -24.61 -14.13
C ASP A 233 7.66 -26.11 -13.85
N HIS A 234 6.91 -26.61 -12.87
CA HIS A 234 6.87 -28.03 -12.55
C HIS A 234 6.40 -28.88 -13.75
N GLN A 235 5.34 -28.44 -14.44
CA GLN A 235 4.82 -29.12 -15.63
C GLN A 235 5.83 -29.10 -16.79
N ALA A 236 6.52 -27.98 -17.00
CA ALA A 236 7.55 -27.84 -18.03
C ALA A 236 8.69 -28.83 -17.83
N ILE A 237 9.18 -28.94 -16.59
CA ILE A 237 10.22 -29.89 -16.21
C ILE A 237 9.73 -31.33 -16.41
N GLY A 238 8.52 -31.65 -15.95
CA GLY A 238 7.98 -33.01 -16.02
C GLY A 238 7.65 -33.49 -17.44
N THR A 239 7.31 -32.59 -18.36
CA THR A 239 6.88 -32.95 -19.73
C THR A 239 7.89 -32.60 -20.81
N GLY A 240 8.90 -31.77 -20.52
CA GLY A 240 9.81 -31.20 -21.52
C GLY A 240 9.17 -30.13 -22.41
N LEU A 241 7.91 -29.73 -22.17
CA LEU A 241 7.25 -28.65 -22.91
C LEU A 241 7.76 -27.28 -22.47
N THR A 242 7.70 -26.30 -23.38
CA THR A 242 8.01 -24.91 -23.04
C THR A 242 6.92 -24.28 -22.17
N ARG A 243 7.29 -23.29 -21.34
CA ARG A 243 6.33 -22.48 -20.55
C ARG A 243 5.20 -21.92 -21.41
N ASP A 244 5.53 -21.38 -22.59
CA ASP A 244 4.54 -20.80 -23.51
C ASP A 244 3.53 -21.82 -24.03
N THR A 245 3.99 -23.06 -24.30
CA THR A 245 3.11 -24.14 -24.73
C THR A 245 2.12 -24.51 -23.62
N ILE A 246 2.59 -24.57 -22.37
CA ILE A 246 1.74 -24.86 -21.21
C ILE A 246 0.74 -23.72 -20.97
N ILE A 247 1.17 -22.45 -21.06
CA ILE A 247 0.28 -21.29 -20.95
C ILE A 247 -0.79 -21.32 -22.05
N LYS A 248 -0.41 -21.67 -23.28
CA LYS A 248 -1.36 -21.82 -24.40
C LYS A 248 -2.36 -22.94 -24.11
N ASN A 249 -1.92 -24.08 -23.60
CA ASN A 249 -2.81 -25.18 -23.22
C ASN A 249 -3.75 -24.77 -22.09
N LEU A 250 -3.26 -24.13 -21.03
CA LEU A 250 -4.06 -23.61 -19.92
C LEU A 250 -5.17 -22.65 -20.41
N ARG A 251 -4.90 -21.82 -21.41
CA ARG A 251 -5.87 -20.84 -21.95
C ARG A 251 -6.89 -21.45 -22.92
N HIS A 252 -6.50 -22.47 -23.68
CA HIS A 252 -7.29 -22.92 -24.83
C HIS A 252 -7.83 -24.36 -24.71
N GLN A 253 -7.25 -25.20 -23.87
CA GLN A 253 -7.68 -26.58 -23.67
C GLN A 253 -8.50 -26.68 -22.38
N LYS A 254 -9.83 -26.75 -22.49
CA LYS A 254 -10.73 -26.85 -21.32
C LYS A 254 -10.45 -28.09 -20.44
N SER A 255 -9.92 -29.15 -21.04
CA SER A 255 -9.54 -30.39 -20.35
C SER A 255 -8.13 -30.36 -19.74
N PHE A 256 -7.36 -29.28 -19.93
CA PHE A 256 -6.02 -29.19 -19.36
C PHE A 256 -6.09 -29.22 -17.84
N ARG A 257 -5.24 -30.04 -17.23
CA ARG A 257 -5.03 -30.14 -15.80
C ARG A 257 -3.52 -30.26 -15.55
N PHE A 258 -3.02 -29.62 -14.51
CA PHE A 258 -1.67 -29.83 -14.02
C PHE A 258 -1.50 -31.26 -13.51
N SER A 259 -0.39 -31.89 -13.86
CA SER A 259 -0.09 -33.28 -13.50
C SER A 259 0.64 -33.42 -12.15
N ALA A 260 0.79 -32.33 -11.39
CA ALA A 260 1.38 -32.37 -10.05
C ALA A 260 0.63 -33.39 -9.17
N SER A 261 1.28 -34.02 -8.20
CA SER A 261 0.53 -34.77 -7.19
C SER A 261 -0.04 -33.79 -6.14
N GLN A 262 -1.02 -34.23 -5.34
CA GLN A 262 -1.52 -33.42 -4.21
C GLN A 262 -0.38 -33.01 -3.25
N ASN A 263 0.57 -33.91 -2.99
CA ASN A 263 1.72 -33.62 -2.13
C ASN A 263 2.65 -32.57 -2.75
N THR A 264 2.93 -32.70 -4.06
CA THR A 264 3.74 -31.72 -4.79
C THR A 264 3.05 -30.36 -4.81
N PHE A 265 1.74 -30.33 -5.07
CA PHE A 265 0.97 -29.09 -5.03
C PHE A 265 1.04 -28.43 -3.65
N ASN A 266 0.91 -29.19 -2.56
CA ASN A 266 1.02 -28.66 -1.20
C ASN A 266 2.40 -28.05 -0.91
N GLN A 267 3.47 -28.64 -1.44
CA GLN A 267 4.82 -28.07 -1.34
C GLN A 267 4.93 -26.74 -2.09
N LEU A 268 4.46 -26.70 -3.35
CA LEU A 268 4.45 -25.49 -4.16
C LEU A 268 3.54 -24.39 -3.58
N TYR A 269 2.42 -24.78 -2.98
CA TYR A 269 1.50 -23.90 -2.26
C TYR A 269 2.23 -23.21 -1.11
N ASN A 270 2.88 -23.98 -0.24
CA ASN A 270 3.61 -23.43 0.91
C ASN A 270 4.77 -22.53 0.45
N GLN A 271 5.46 -22.91 -0.63
CA GLN A 271 6.52 -22.09 -1.22
C GLN A 271 5.96 -20.74 -1.72
N ALA A 272 4.93 -20.77 -2.57
CA ALA A 272 4.30 -19.55 -3.09
C ALA A 272 3.77 -18.66 -1.95
N LEU A 273 3.20 -19.28 -0.92
CA LEU A 273 2.63 -18.57 0.22
C LEU A 273 3.70 -17.84 1.01
N ASN A 274 4.78 -18.54 1.37
CA ASN A 274 5.89 -17.95 2.11
C ASN A 274 6.58 -16.83 1.33
N GLU A 275 6.77 -17.01 0.02
CA GLU A 275 7.34 -15.97 -0.84
C GLU A 275 6.44 -14.71 -0.88
N LYS A 276 5.12 -14.88 -1.02
CA LYS A 276 4.19 -13.76 -1.19
C LYS A 276 3.74 -13.09 0.09
N ILE A 277 3.63 -13.82 1.20
CA ILE A 277 3.38 -13.21 2.51
C ILE A 277 4.49 -12.22 2.84
N LYS A 278 5.76 -12.62 2.68
CA LYS A 278 6.91 -11.73 2.92
C LYS A 278 6.83 -10.46 2.09
N GLN A 279 6.65 -10.61 0.77
CA GLN A 279 6.58 -9.49 -0.15
C GLN A 279 5.42 -8.53 0.20
N VAL A 280 4.20 -9.06 0.35
CA VAL A 280 3.00 -8.24 0.60
C VAL A 280 3.06 -7.57 1.98
N SER A 281 3.65 -8.23 2.97
CA SER A 281 3.81 -7.65 4.31
C SER A 281 4.75 -6.45 4.29
N ILE A 282 5.88 -6.56 3.57
CA ILE A 282 6.81 -5.44 3.34
C ILE A 282 6.10 -4.31 2.60
N GLU A 283 5.45 -4.62 1.47
CA GLU A 283 4.70 -3.63 0.70
C GLU A 283 3.67 -2.88 1.58
N ARG A 284 2.97 -3.60 2.45
CA ARG A 284 1.93 -3.05 3.31
C ARG A 284 2.49 -2.23 4.47
N GLY A 285 3.53 -2.71 5.14
CA GLY A 285 4.14 -1.98 6.26
C GLY A 285 4.73 -0.66 5.79
N PHE A 286 5.45 -0.66 4.67
CA PHE A 286 5.99 0.57 4.09
C PHE A 286 4.90 1.49 3.52
N ASP A 287 3.86 0.97 2.85
CA ASP A 287 2.70 1.77 2.41
C ASP A 287 2.06 2.52 3.60
N ARG A 288 1.92 1.85 4.74
CA ARG A 288 1.40 2.46 5.96
C ARG A 288 2.36 3.50 6.54
N ALA A 289 3.63 3.15 6.72
CA ALA A 289 4.64 4.06 7.28
C ALA A 289 4.75 5.35 6.46
N TRP A 290 4.75 5.24 5.12
CA TRP A 290 4.81 6.42 4.27
C TRP A 290 3.55 7.29 4.35
N LYS A 291 2.36 6.68 4.44
CA LYS A 291 1.12 7.44 4.63
C LYS A 291 1.09 8.15 5.99
N LEU A 292 1.64 7.54 7.03
CA LEU A 292 1.80 8.20 8.33
C LEU A 292 2.79 9.37 8.25
N GLY A 293 3.89 9.21 7.51
CA GLY A 293 4.81 10.31 7.21
C GLY A 293 4.11 11.47 6.48
N CYS A 294 3.25 11.16 5.50
CA CYS A 294 2.49 12.17 4.77
C CYS A 294 1.48 12.89 5.68
N ALA A 295 0.82 12.13 6.56
CA ALA A 295 -0.06 12.70 7.59
C ALA A 295 0.73 13.65 8.50
N ALA A 296 1.95 13.28 8.90
CA ALA A 296 2.77 14.08 9.80
C ALA A 296 3.19 15.41 9.14
N ILE A 297 3.59 15.36 7.87
CA ILE A 297 3.87 16.55 7.06
C ILE A 297 2.61 17.42 6.92
N THR A 298 1.47 16.81 6.66
CA THR A 298 0.20 17.55 6.48
C THR A 298 -0.25 18.23 7.77
N THR A 299 -0.02 17.59 8.92
CA THR A 299 -0.22 18.23 10.23
C THR A 299 0.58 19.52 10.34
N MET A 300 1.82 19.55 9.85
CA MET A 300 2.62 20.78 9.88
C MET A 300 2.06 21.89 8.97
N TYR A 301 1.36 21.53 7.91
CA TYR A 301 0.79 22.45 6.92
C TYR A 301 -0.58 23.03 7.28
N ASP A 302 -1.10 22.74 8.47
CA ASP A 302 -2.49 22.93 8.86
C ASP A 302 -3.50 22.17 7.99
N ILE A 303 -4.08 21.19 8.65
CA ILE A 303 -5.01 20.23 8.10
C ILE A 303 -6.32 20.89 7.66
N SER A 304 -6.71 22.00 8.32
CA SER A 304 -7.93 22.74 7.99
C SER A 304 -7.84 23.39 6.61
N ALA A 305 -6.68 23.93 6.24
CA ALA A 305 -6.45 24.48 4.90
C ALA A 305 -6.42 23.37 3.83
N VAL A 306 -5.78 22.24 4.11
CA VAL A 306 -5.64 21.11 3.18
C VAL A 306 -6.97 20.39 2.93
N ALA A 307 -7.76 20.14 3.97
CA ALA A 307 -9.02 19.42 3.87
C ALA A 307 -10.17 20.25 3.29
N ASN A 308 -10.12 21.58 3.44
CA ASN A 308 -11.13 22.51 2.90
C ASN A 308 -10.75 23.10 1.53
N ALA A 309 -9.65 22.64 0.92
CA ALA A 309 -9.22 23.11 -0.39
C ALA A 309 -10.38 23.03 -1.41
N PRO A 310 -10.57 24.04 -2.29
CA PRO A 310 -11.75 24.17 -3.17
C PRO A 310 -12.09 22.92 -4.01
N VAL A 311 -11.07 22.12 -4.34
CA VAL A 311 -11.20 20.85 -5.07
C VAL A 311 -12.04 19.81 -4.30
N VAL A 312 -11.97 19.80 -2.97
CA VAL A 312 -12.79 18.92 -2.10
C VAL A 312 -14.25 19.35 -2.12
N ALA A 313 -14.55 20.64 -2.16
CA ALA A 313 -15.92 21.15 -2.25
C ALA A 313 -16.55 20.80 -3.62
N GLN A 314 -15.77 20.88 -4.69
CA GLN A 314 -16.21 20.49 -6.04
C GLN A 314 -16.44 18.98 -6.18
N LEU A 315 -15.59 18.15 -5.56
CA LEU A 315 -15.76 16.68 -5.56
C LEU A 315 -16.86 16.19 -4.61
N LYS A 316 -17.06 16.81 -3.45
CA LYS A 316 -18.25 16.55 -2.60
C LYS A 316 -19.55 16.87 -3.34
N GLY A 317 -19.54 17.88 -4.21
CA GLY A 317 -20.63 18.18 -5.14
C GLY A 317 -20.84 17.11 -6.23
N LEU A 318 -19.81 16.32 -6.56
CA LEU A 318 -19.91 15.17 -7.47
C LEU A 318 -20.29 13.86 -6.74
N GLU A 319 -19.95 13.72 -5.45
CA GLU A 319 -20.33 12.58 -4.61
C GLU A 319 -21.80 12.65 -4.14
N ASN A 320 -22.38 13.85 -4.09
CA ASN A 320 -23.81 14.07 -3.94
C ASN A 320 -24.39 14.60 -5.26
N PRO A 321 -24.65 13.75 -6.27
CA PRO A 321 -25.56 14.14 -7.32
C PRO A 321 -26.91 14.33 -6.61
N ALA A 322 -27.33 15.58 -6.40
CA ALA A 322 -28.70 15.88 -6.06
C ALA A 322 -29.56 15.02 -7.01
N ALA A 323 -30.40 14.15 -6.44
CA ALA A 323 -31.31 13.34 -7.23
C ALA A 323 -32.00 14.31 -8.20
N PRO A 324 -32.03 14.02 -9.52
CA PRO A 324 -32.67 14.90 -10.47
C PRO A 324 -34.07 15.18 -9.94
N SER A 325 -34.33 16.46 -9.62
CA SER A 325 -35.63 16.94 -9.19
C SER A 325 -36.61 16.45 -10.24
N SER A 326 -37.48 15.52 -9.83
CA SER A 326 -38.52 15.00 -10.70
C SER A 326 -39.55 16.10 -10.88
N PHE A 327 -39.73 16.46 -12.15
CA PHE A 327 -40.72 17.38 -12.76
C PHE A 327 -40.46 18.88 -12.63
#